data_AF-A0A7L2D616-F1
#
_entry.id   AF-A0A7L2D616-F1
#
_cell.length_a   1.000
_cell.length_b   1.000
_cell.length_c   1.000
_cell.angle_alpha   90.00
_cell.angle_beta   90.00
_cell.angle_gamma   90.00
#
_symmetry.space_group_name_H-M   'P 1'
#
loop_
_entity.id
_entity.type
_entity.pdbx_description
1 polymer ?
#
loop_
_entity_poly.entity_id
_entity_poly.type
_entity_poly.pdbx_seq_one_letter_code
_entity_poly.pdbx_strand_id
1 'polypeptide(L)'
;MSALPRSYNPFAEDEEEDVAPAGPGGAGGADRQRYLEQEVLRRSAATADSTTRSLSLLYESERIGVAASEELVRQGEALKRTEQMVDKMDQDLKTSQRHINSIKSVWGGLVNYFKAKPPESKPEQNGAPEYYANSRLKEAMMSSKEQESKYQESHPNLRKLDNSDNDFNKADLVSSVQRDAYPKNQQLRAYHQKIDTNLDEMSSGLSRLKSLALGLQTEIEEQDDMLDRLTKKVETLDVNIKNTDRKVRQL
;
A
#
# COMPACT_ATOMS: atom_id res chain seq x y z
N MET A 1 -12.97 -59.81 -12.45
CA MET A 1 -11.95 -59.68 -11.39
C MET A 1 -11.33 -58.30 -11.53
N SER A 2 -11.69 -57.40 -10.62
CA SER A 2 -11.36 -55.96 -10.67
C SER A 2 -9.96 -55.73 -10.09
N ALA A 3 -9.04 -55.19 -10.88
CA ALA A 3 -7.72 -54.78 -10.39
C ALA A 3 -7.79 -53.34 -9.86
N LEU A 4 -7.56 -53.16 -8.56
CA LEU A 4 -7.42 -51.85 -7.93
C LEU A 4 -6.01 -51.29 -8.18
N PRO A 5 -5.86 -49.98 -8.49
CA PRO A 5 -4.55 -49.37 -8.64
C PRO A 5 -3.90 -49.16 -7.27
N ARG A 6 -2.65 -49.62 -7.14
CA ARG A 6 -1.83 -49.52 -5.94
C ARG A 6 -1.36 -48.06 -5.78
N SER A 7 -1.90 -47.34 -4.81
CA SER A 7 -1.46 -45.99 -4.46
C SER A 7 -0.12 -46.05 -3.75
N TYR A 8 0.93 -45.50 -4.37
CA TYR A 8 2.26 -45.39 -3.76
C TYR A 8 2.29 -44.19 -2.81
N ASN A 9 2.54 -44.44 -1.53
CA ASN A 9 2.58 -43.41 -0.49
C ASN A 9 4.01 -42.87 -0.35
N PRO A 10 4.28 -41.58 -0.63
CA PRO A 10 5.64 -41.02 -0.66
C PRO A 10 6.30 -40.80 0.72
N PHE A 11 5.64 -41.23 1.80
CA PHE A 11 6.10 -41.11 3.18
C PHE A 11 6.23 -42.46 3.91
N ALA A 12 6.03 -43.58 3.23
CA ALA A 12 6.36 -44.87 3.81
C ALA A 12 7.90 -45.02 3.76
N GLU A 13 8.55 -44.91 4.92
CA GLU A 13 9.90 -45.43 5.10
C GLU A 13 9.80 -46.95 4.91
N ASP A 14 10.33 -47.45 3.80
CA ASP A 14 10.34 -48.88 3.50
C ASP A 14 11.12 -49.59 4.64
N GLU A 15 10.39 -50.33 5.49
CA GLU A 15 11.00 -51.24 6.45
C GLU A 15 11.89 -52.23 5.69
N GLU A 16 13.17 -52.25 6.07
CA GLU A 16 14.25 -53.00 5.42
C GLU A 16 13.90 -54.49 5.28
N GLU A 17 13.49 -54.90 4.08
CA GLU A 17 13.44 -56.31 3.70
C GLU A 17 14.86 -56.75 3.33
N ASP A 18 15.47 -57.50 4.23
CA ASP A 18 16.80 -58.12 4.15
C ASP A 18 16.96 -58.92 2.85
N VAL A 19 17.70 -58.38 1.87
CA VAL A 19 18.12 -59.10 0.66
C VAL A 19 19.64 -59.29 0.68
N ALA A 20 20.05 -60.55 0.81
CA ALA A 20 21.44 -61.03 0.82
C ALA A 20 22.30 -60.57 -0.38
N PRO A 21 23.64 -60.48 -0.24
CA PRO A 21 24.48 -59.69 -1.11
C PRO A 21 24.92 -60.45 -2.36
N ALA A 22 24.55 -59.95 -3.54
CA ALA A 22 25.18 -60.29 -4.82
C ALA A 22 25.90 -59.06 -5.38
N GLY A 23 27.24 -59.07 -5.43
CA GLY A 23 28.04 -58.09 -6.18
C GLY A 23 28.17 -58.46 -7.68
N PRO A 24 28.86 -57.69 -8.55
CA PRO A 24 29.47 -56.37 -8.37
C PRO A 24 28.94 -55.29 -9.36
N GLY A 25 28.86 -54.04 -8.87
CA GLY A 25 29.17 -52.76 -9.54
C GLY A 25 28.70 -52.43 -10.98
N GLY A 26 27.91 -51.35 -11.11
CA GLY A 26 28.12 -50.39 -12.21
C GLY A 26 26.90 -49.63 -12.75
N ALA A 27 25.76 -50.30 -12.98
CA ALA A 27 24.69 -49.72 -13.79
C ALA A 27 23.66 -48.89 -12.99
N GLY A 28 23.15 -49.41 -11.86
CA GLY A 28 22.09 -48.73 -11.10
C GLY A 28 22.51 -47.42 -10.42
N GLY A 29 23.80 -47.21 -10.17
CA GLY A 29 24.32 -45.98 -9.58
C GLY A 29 24.29 -44.78 -10.54
N ALA A 30 24.58 -45.01 -11.82
CA ALA A 30 24.60 -43.96 -12.84
C ALA A 30 23.19 -43.47 -13.18
N ASP A 31 22.22 -44.38 -13.32
CA ASP A 31 20.82 -44.04 -13.60
C ASP A 31 20.17 -43.32 -12.41
N ARG A 32 20.44 -43.77 -11.18
CA ARG A 32 20.00 -43.08 -9.96
C ARG A 32 20.59 -41.68 -9.87
N GLN A 33 21.87 -41.51 -10.20
CA GLN A 33 22.51 -40.19 -10.20
C GLN A 33 21.90 -39.23 -11.23
N ARG A 34 21.60 -39.70 -12.45
CA ARG A 34 20.93 -38.90 -13.49
C ARG A 34 19.52 -38.48 -13.09
N TYR A 35 18.76 -39.39 -12.48
CA TYR A 35 17.43 -39.09 -11.96
C TYR A 35 17.49 -38.02 -10.87
N LEU A 36 18.42 -38.13 -9.92
CA LEU A 36 18.60 -37.14 -8.86
C LEU A 36 19.03 -35.78 -9.41
N GLU A 37 19.95 -35.74 -10.39
CA GLU A 37 20.35 -34.50 -11.06
C GLU A 37 19.15 -33.81 -11.76
N GLN A 38 18.32 -34.59 -12.47
CA GLN A 38 17.11 -34.06 -13.12
C GLN A 38 16.09 -33.55 -12.11
N GLU A 39 15.88 -34.28 -11.01
CA GLU A 39 14.92 -33.89 -9.97
C GLU A 39 15.37 -32.61 -9.24
N VAL A 40 16.66 -32.47 -8.96
CA VAL A 40 17.23 -31.24 -8.39
C VAL A 40 17.02 -30.05 -9.34
N LEU A 41 17.31 -30.21 -10.62
CA LEU A 41 17.09 -29.16 -11.62
C LEU A 41 15.61 -28.80 -11.78
N ARG A 42 14.72 -29.80 -11.78
CA ARG A 42 13.27 -29.59 -11.84
C ARG A 42 12.77 -28.79 -10.64
N ARG A 43 13.22 -29.15 -9.43
CA ARG A 43 12.88 -28.44 -8.19
C ARG A 43 13.44 -27.03 -8.18
N SER A 44 14.69 -26.83 -8.60
CA SER A 44 15.28 -25.49 -8.64
C SER A 44 14.56 -24.58 -9.64
N ALA A 45 14.18 -25.10 -10.81
CA ALA A 45 13.39 -24.36 -11.79
C ALA A 45 12.00 -23.99 -11.23
N ALA A 46 11.29 -24.96 -10.65
CA ALA A 46 9.98 -24.72 -10.06
C ALA A 46 10.02 -23.67 -8.93
N THR A 47 11.05 -23.70 -8.08
CA THR A 47 11.27 -22.71 -7.02
C THR A 47 11.58 -21.33 -7.61
N ALA A 48 12.43 -21.23 -8.62
CA ALA A 48 12.74 -19.96 -9.28
C ALA A 48 11.53 -19.33 -9.96
N ASP A 49 10.67 -20.14 -10.57
CA ASP A 49 9.40 -19.67 -11.13
C ASP A 49 8.43 -19.22 -10.04
N SER A 50 8.40 -19.94 -8.91
CA SER A 50 7.59 -19.56 -7.76
C SER A 50 8.02 -18.22 -7.17
N THR A 51 9.32 -17.98 -6.96
CA THR A 51 9.81 -16.70 -6.44
C THR A 51 9.53 -15.57 -7.43
N THR A 52 9.65 -15.83 -8.74
CA THR A 52 9.30 -14.84 -9.79
C THR A 52 7.82 -14.45 -9.71
N ARG A 53 6.90 -15.40 -9.50
CA ARG A 53 5.47 -15.10 -9.32
C ARG A 53 5.20 -14.33 -8.03
N SER A 54 5.80 -14.76 -6.92
CA SER A 54 5.65 -14.08 -5.62
C SER A 54 6.12 -12.63 -5.68
N LEU A 55 7.24 -12.38 -6.37
CA LEU A 55 7.77 -11.04 -6.58
C LEU A 55 6.80 -10.17 -7.40
N SER A 56 6.22 -10.71 -8.47
CA SER A 56 5.20 -10.02 -9.26
C SER A 56 3.97 -9.63 -8.42
N LEU A 57 3.48 -10.54 -7.58
CA LEU A 57 2.34 -10.27 -6.68
C LEU A 57 2.69 -9.21 -5.64
N LEU A 58 3.94 -9.22 -5.15
CA LEU A 58 4.42 -8.24 -4.20
C LEU A 58 4.40 -6.84 -4.81
N TYR A 59 4.89 -6.68 -6.04
CA TYR A 59 4.90 -5.39 -6.72
C TYR A 59 3.50 -4.88 -7.03
N GLU A 60 2.60 -5.78 -7.44
CA GLU A 60 1.19 -5.44 -7.61
C GLU A 60 0.56 -4.95 -6.30
N SER A 61 0.84 -5.66 -5.19
CA SER A 61 0.38 -5.26 -3.85
C SER A 61 0.92 -3.90 -3.44
N GLU A 62 2.19 -3.64 -3.75
CA GLU A 62 2.87 -2.37 -3.46
C GLU A 62 2.21 -1.22 -4.23
N ARG A 63 1.96 -1.39 -5.53
CA ARG A 63 1.26 -0.40 -6.36
C ARG A 63 -0.15 -0.10 -5.84
N ILE A 64 -0.91 -1.15 -5.48
CA ILE A 64 -2.25 -0.98 -4.89
C ILE A 64 -2.15 -0.23 -3.55
N GLY A 65 -1.14 -0.55 -2.73
CA GLY A 65 -0.87 0.12 -1.46
C GLY A 65 -0.55 1.61 -1.63
N VAL A 66 0.23 1.99 -2.64
CA VAL A 66 0.48 3.40 -2.97
C VAL A 66 -0.79 4.11 -3.40
N ALA A 67 -1.57 3.52 -4.31
CA ALA A 67 -2.83 4.11 -4.76
C ALA A 67 -3.83 4.29 -3.61
N ALA A 68 -3.93 3.31 -2.71
CA ALA A 68 -4.75 3.41 -1.51
C ALA A 68 -4.28 4.52 -0.57
N SER A 69 -2.96 4.65 -0.39
CA SER A 69 -2.35 5.73 0.39
C SER A 69 -2.67 7.11 -0.18
N GLU A 70 -2.56 7.29 -1.51
CA GLU A 70 -2.88 8.55 -2.18
C GLU A 70 -4.36 8.95 -1.96
N GLU A 71 -5.28 7.99 -2.04
CA GLU A 71 -6.71 8.24 -1.80
C GLU A 71 -7.01 8.54 -0.31
N LEU A 72 -6.36 7.86 0.64
CA LEU A 72 -6.51 8.20 2.06
C LEU A 72 -6.07 9.63 2.35
N VAL A 73 -4.93 10.07 1.81
CA VAL A 73 -4.48 11.46 1.99
C VAL A 73 -5.53 12.44 1.48
N ARG A 74 -6.09 12.19 0.30
CA ARG A 74 -7.16 13.01 -0.27
C ARG A 74 -8.43 13.01 0.59
N GLN A 75 -8.77 11.89 1.21
CA GLN A 75 -9.90 11.81 2.16
C GLN A 75 -9.64 12.63 3.42
N GLY A 76 -8.43 12.55 3.98
CA GLY A 76 -8.01 13.37 5.12
C GLY A 76 -8.13 14.87 4.85
N GLU A 77 -7.72 15.32 3.65
CA GLU A 77 -7.92 16.70 3.20
C GLU A 77 -9.38 17.12 3.15
N ALA A 78 -10.26 16.23 2.68
CA ALA A 78 -11.69 16.49 2.62
C ALA A 78 -12.30 16.59 4.02
N LEU A 79 -11.90 15.72 4.96
CA LEU A 79 -12.33 15.78 6.36
C LEU A 79 -11.93 17.10 7.02
N LYS A 80 -10.67 17.51 6.87
CA LYS A 80 -10.17 18.78 7.41
C LYS A 80 -10.92 19.99 6.86
N ARG A 81 -11.17 20.03 5.54
CA ARG A 81 -11.98 21.11 4.93
C ARG A 81 -13.41 21.12 5.47
N THR A 82 -13.99 19.95 5.69
CA THR A 82 -15.34 19.82 6.25
C THR A 82 -15.38 20.33 7.69
N GLU A 83 -14.38 20.00 8.51
CA GLU A 83 -14.26 20.52 9.88
C GLU A 83 -14.18 22.05 9.91
N GLN A 84 -13.34 22.65 9.07
CA GLN A 84 -13.24 24.11 8.95
C GLN A 84 -14.56 24.77 8.53
N MET A 85 -15.29 24.13 7.62
CA MET A 85 -16.60 24.61 7.18
C MET A 85 -17.62 24.57 8.32
N VAL A 86 -17.62 23.49 9.12
CA VAL A 86 -18.49 23.37 10.30
C VAL A 86 -18.16 24.42 11.35
N ASP A 87 -16.88 24.66 11.63
CA ASP A 87 -16.45 25.72 12.55
C ASP A 87 -16.89 27.11 12.08
N LYS A 88 -16.74 27.39 10.77
CA LYS A 88 -17.21 28.64 10.16
C LYS A 88 -18.73 28.79 10.30
N MET A 89 -19.49 27.74 10.02
CA MET A 89 -20.96 27.79 10.17
C MET A 89 -21.37 28.06 11.62
N ASP A 90 -20.67 27.49 12.61
CA ASP A 90 -20.96 27.77 14.03
C ASP A 90 -20.67 29.24 14.39
N GLN A 91 -19.57 29.80 13.87
CA GLN A 91 -19.25 31.22 14.05
C GLN A 91 -20.29 32.14 13.38
N ASP A 92 -20.72 31.80 12.17
CA ASP A 92 -21.73 32.56 11.42
C ASP A 92 -23.09 32.51 12.12
N LEU A 93 -23.48 31.37 12.71
CA LEU A 93 -24.67 31.25 13.53
C LEU A 93 -24.59 32.08 14.81
N LYS A 94 -23.45 32.09 15.50
CA LYS A 94 -23.25 32.94 16.69
C LYS A 94 -23.43 34.42 16.35
N THR A 95 -22.89 34.86 15.21
CA THR A 95 -23.06 36.23 14.72
C THR A 95 -24.51 36.52 14.35
N SER A 96 -25.16 35.61 13.63
CA SER A 96 -26.59 35.69 13.29
C SER A 96 -27.48 35.79 14.53
N GLN A 97 -27.16 35.04 15.59
CA GLN A 97 -27.87 35.09 16.86
C GLN A 97 -27.76 36.45 17.55
N ARG A 98 -26.61 37.12 17.47
CA ARG A 98 -26.45 38.50 17.98
C ARG A 98 -27.33 39.48 17.19
N HIS A 99 -27.38 39.35 15.87
CA HIS A 99 -28.25 40.18 15.03
C HIS A 99 -29.73 39.96 15.34
N ILE A 100 -30.19 38.72 15.45
CA ILE A 100 -31.58 38.38 15.87
C ILE A 100 -31.92 39.02 17.22
N ASN A 101 -31.00 38.93 18.19
CA ASN A 101 -31.21 39.56 19.50
C ASN A 101 -31.28 41.09 19.40
N SER A 102 -30.48 41.71 18.54
CA SER A 102 -30.53 43.16 18.30
C SER A 102 -31.83 43.62 17.64
N ILE A 103 -32.41 42.79 16.75
CA ILE A 103 -33.71 43.07 16.10
C ILE A 103 -34.87 42.96 17.11
N LYS A 104 -34.80 42.07 18.11
CA LYS A 104 -35.79 42.11 19.21
C LYS A 104 -35.69 43.39 20.06
N SER A 105 -34.53 44.06 20.07
CA SER A 105 -34.20 45.17 20.97
C SER A 105 -34.53 46.57 20.43
N VAL A 106 -35.24 46.71 19.30
CA VAL A 106 -35.64 48.03 18.75
C VAL A 106 -36.63 48.82 19.62
N TRP A 107 -37.17 48.24 20.70
CA TRP A 107 -37.86 48.99 21.76
C TRP A 107 -36.92 49.69 22.77
N GLY A 108 -35.60 49.73 22.52
CA GLY A 108 -34.60 50.46 23.32
C GLY A 108 -33.64 51.36 22.51
N GLY A 109 -33.96 51.65 21.25
CA GLY A 109 -33.07 52.20 20.22
C GLY A 109 -32.62 53.67 20.31
N LEU A 110 -32.88 54.41 21.39
CA LEU A 110 -32.48 55.83 21.49
C LEU A 110 -31.22 56.10 22.34
N VAL A 111 -30.70 55.13 23.11
CA VAL A 111 -29.62 55.42 24.09
C VAL A 111 -28.24 54.95 23.62
N ASN A 112 -28.14 54.05 22.64
CA ASN A 112 -26.86 53.43 22.26
C ASN A 112 -26.09 54.15 21.13
N TYR A 113 -26.60 55.28 20.62
CA TYR A 113 -25.92 56.08 19.60
C TYR A 113 -24.68 56.85 20.14
N PHE A 114 -24.48 56.87 21.46
CA PHE A 114 -23.36 57.57 22.12
C PHE A 114 -22.14 56.69 22.44
N LYS A 115 -22.14 55.39 22.09
CA LYS A 115 -21.00 54.51 22.37
C LYS A 115 -20.23 54.20 21.08
N ALA A 116 -18.99 54.70 21.01
CA ALA A 116 -18.10 54.59 19.87
C ALA A 116 -17.91 53.13 19.41
N LYS A 117 -17.92 52.93 18.08
CA LYS A 117 -17.71 51.63 17.43
C LYS A 117 -16.29 51.12 17.71
N PRO A 118 -16.10 49.87 18.20
CA PRO A 118 -14.79 49.23 18.14
C PRO A 118 -14.43 48.92 16.67
N PRO A 119 -13.14 48.93 16.32
CA PRO A 119 -12.68 48.78 14.94
C PRO A 119 -13.03 47.41 14.35
N GLU A 120 -13.54 47.44 13.12
CA GLU A 120 -13.73 46.29 12.23
C GLU A 120 -12.42 45.49 12.09
N SER A 121 -12.41 44.26 12.61
CA SER A 121 -11.40 43.28 12.26
C SER A 121 -11.68 42.79 10.84
N LYS A 122 -10.74 43.05 9.93
CA LYS A 122 -10.71 42.56 8.55
C LYS A 122 -11.02 41.06 8.48
N PRO A 123 -11.67 40.55 7.43
CA PRO A 123 -11.73 39.11 7.19
C PRO A 123 -10.29 38.63 6.98
N GLU A 124 -9.78 37.83 7.93
CA GLU A 124 -8.52 37.12 7.75
C GLU A 124 -8.64 36.27 6.48
N GLN A 125 -7.77 36.56 5.52
CA GLN A 125 -7.50 35.65 4.40
C GLN A 125 -6.96 34.36 5.01
N ASN A 126 -7.85 33.39 5.20
CA ASN A 126 -7.52 32.02 5.52
C ASN A 126 -6.78 31.41 4.33
N GLY A 127 -5.46 31.60 4.29
CA GLY A 127 -4.57 30.69 3.57
C GLY A 127 -4.76 29.31 4.20
N ALA A 128 -5.35 28.39 3.45
CA ALA A 128 -5.60 27.03 3.92
C ALA A 128 -4.28 26.45 4.47
N PRO A 129 -4.22 26.00 5.73
CA PRO A 129 -3.06 25.25 6.17
C PRO A 129 -3.03 23.97 5.35
N GLU A 130 -2.01 23.83 4.48
CA GLU A 130 -1.73 22.62 3.74
C GLU A 130 -1.87 21.42 4.68
N TYR A 131 -2.73 20.49 4.30
CA TYR A 131 -2.78 19.21 4.96
C TYR A 131 -1.56 18.44 4.49
N TYR A 132 -0.62 18.24 5.40
CA TYR A 132 0.44 17.29 5.17
C TYR A 132 -0.09 15.97 5.69
N ALA A 133 -0.31 15.02 4.77
CA ALA A 133 -0.40 13.60 5.11
C ALA A 133 0.63 13.25 6.18
N ASN A 134 0.33 12.29 7.07
CA ASN A 134 1.30 11.88 8.07
C ASN A 134 2.67 11.63 7.41
N SER A 135 3.72 12.24 7.95
CA SER A 135 5.06 12.26 7.32
C SER A 135 5.58 10.86 7.02
N ARG A 136 5.18 9.86 7.81
CA ARG A 136 5.50 8.45 7.61
C ARG A 136 4.82 7.85 6.38
N LEU A 137 3.53 8.14 6.17
CA LEU A 137 2.80 7.66 5.00
C LEU A 137 3.38 8.28 3.72
N LYS A 138 3.73 9.57 3.77
CA LYS A 138 4.36 10.27 2.64
C LYS A 138 5.72 9.67 2.28
N GLU A 139 6.56 9.40 3.26
CA GLU A 139 7.87 8.76 3.06
C GLU A 139 7.74 7.33 2.50
N ALA A 140 6.80 6.55 3.04
CA ALA A 140 6.51 5.20 2.55
C ALA A 140 6.03 5.22 1.08
N MET A 141 5.15 6.16 0.71
CA MET A 141 4.72 6.33 -0.68
C MET A 141 5.88 6.72 -1.60
N MET A 142 6.73 7.67 -1.20
CA MET A 142 7.84 8.14 -2.04
C MET A 142 8.86 7.01 -2.30
N SER A 143 9.27 6.29 -1.25
CA SER A 143 10.20 5.17 -1.39
C SER A 143 9.65 4.03 -2.25
N SER A 144 8.34 3.79 -2.16
CA SER A 144 7.65 2.80 -2.99
C SER A 144 7.56 3.23 -4.47
N LYS A 145 7.18 4.49 -4.72
CA LYS A 145 7.02 5.05 -6.07
C LYS A 145 8.33 5.17 -6.85
N GLU A 146 9.43 5.47 -6.17
CA GLU A 146 10.77 5.46 -6.78
C GLU A 146 11.08 4.07 -7.34
N GLN A 147 10.78 3.03 -6.56
CA GLN A 147 11.11 1.66 -6.91
C GLN A 147 10.13 1.08 -7.97
N GLU A 148 8.88 1.54 -8.01
CA GLU A 148 7.89 1.18 -9.03
C GLU A 148 8.41 1.39 -10.47
N SER A 149 9.16 2.47 -10.70
CA SER A 149 9.73 2.79 -12.02
C SER A 149 10.69 1.69 -12.53
N LYS A 150 11.57 1.21 -11.66
CA LYS A 150 12.55 0.15 -11.97
C LYS A 150 11.88 -1.18 -12.29
N TYR A 151 10.68 -1.42 -11.74
CA TYR A 151 9.93 -2.65 -11.98
C TYR A 151 9.09 -2.62 -13.25
N GLN A 152 8.59 -1.45 -13.64
CA GLN A 152 7.87 -1.27 -14.92
C GLN A 152 8.78 -1.55 -16.12
N GLU A 153 10.10 -1.33 -15.97
CA GLU A 153 11.10 -1.61 -17.00
C GLU A 153 11.41 -3.12 -17.12
N SER A 154 11.31 -3.88 -16.02
CA SER A 154 11.75 -5.28 -15.96
C SER A 154 10.62 -6.32 -16.06
N HIS A 155 9.36 -5.94 -15.83
CA HIS A 155 8.24 -6.89 -15.79
C HIS A 155 7.28 -6.81 -17.00
N PRO A 156 7.03 -7.95 -17.69
CA PRO A 156 6.13 -7.98 -18.85
C PRO A 156 4.67 -7.62 -18.53
N ASN A 157 4.22 -7.83 -17.29
CA ASN A 157 2.84 -7.54 -16.84
C ASN A 157 2.67 -6.13 -16.24
N LEU A 158 3.75 -5.42 -15.92
CA LEU A 158 3.71 -4.09 -15.28
C LEU A 158 4.20 -2.98 -16.22
N ARG A 159 4.77 -3.34 -17.36
CA ARG A 159 5.15 -2.40 -18.41
C ARG A 159 3.90 -1.62 -18.84
N LYS A 160 3.90 -0.30 -18.59
CA LYS A 160 2.89 0.58 -19.19
C LYS A 160 3.01 0.37 -20.70
N LEU A 161 1.90 -0.02 -21.33
CA LEU A 161 1.77 -0.07 -22.79
C LEU A 161 1.81 1.38 -23.29
N ASP A 162 3.00 1.96 -23.33
CA ASP A 162 3.26 3.12 -24.16
C ASP A 162 3.52 2.62 -25.58
N ASN A 163 2.69 3.07 -26.52
CA ASN A 163 2.84 2.78 -27.94
C ASN A 163 4.11 3.46 -28.44
N SER A 164 5.23 2.76 -28.37
CA SER A 164 6.39 3.00 -29.23
C SER A 164 6.95 1.66 -29.64
N ASP A 165 6.52 1.25 -30.84
CA ASP A 165 7.25 0.32 -31.68
C ASP A 165 8.71 0.78 -31.80
N ASN A 166 9.60 -0.21 -31.97
CA ASN A 166 11.06 -0.14 -32.13
C ASN A 166 11.87 -0.27 -30.83
N ASP A 167 12.21 -1.51 -30.45
CA ASP A 167 13.60 -1.98 -30.58
C ASP A 167 13.69 -3.48 -30.23
N PHE A 168 13.51 -4.31 -31.25
CA PHE A 168 14.13 -5.63 -31.26
C PHE A 168 15.56 -5.42 -31.78
N ASN A 169 16.54 -5.85 -30.99
CA ASN A 169 17.95 -6.15 -31.31
C ASN A 169 18.98 -5.38 -30.47
N LYS A 170 19.26 -5.86 -29.25
CA LYS A 170 20.63 -5.79 -28.70
C LYS A 170 20.86 -6.80 -27.57
N ALA A 171 20.97 -8.08 -27.93
CA ALA A 171 21.64 -9.05 -27.07
C ALA A 171 23.15 -8.87 -27.24
N ASP A 172 23.75 -8.01 -26.41
CA ASP A 172 25.20 -7.81 -26.38
C ASP A 172 25.84 -9.02 -25.67
N LEU A 173 26.46 -9.87 -26.47
CA LEU A 173 27.58 -10.70 -26.07
C LEU A 173 28.69 -9.79 -25.52
N VAL A 174 29.22 -10.11 -24.33
CA VAL A 174 30.63 -10.05 -23.92
C VAL A 174 30.69 -9.77 -22.41
N SER A 175 31.03 -10.81 -21.64
CA SER A 175 32.03 -10.69 -20.57
C SER A 175 32.46 -12.09 -20.13
N SER A 176 33.44 -12.63 -20.84
CA SER A 176 34.25 -13.76 -20.38
C SER A 176 35.31 -13.22 -19.42
N VAL A 177 35.09 -13.39 -18.12
CA VAL A 177 36.17 -13.30 -17.13
C VAL A 177 36.17 -14.60 -16.34
N GLN A 178 37.32 -15.26 -16.38
CA GLN A 178 37.69 -16.48 -15.67
C GLN A 178 37.01 -16.62 -14.30
N ARG A 179 36.34 -17.76 -14.11
CA ARG A 179 36.25 -18.42 -12.80
C ARG A 179 36.60 -19.88 -12.98
N ASP A 180 37.78 -20.26 -12.49
CA ASP A 180 38.21 -21.65 -12.31
C ASP A 180 37.32 -22.35 -11.27
N ALA A 181 36.10 -22.73 -11.69
CA ALA A 181 35.19 -23.48 -10.85
C ALA A 181 34.51 -24.55 -11.71
N TYR A 182 34.96 -25.80 -11.51
CA TYR A 182 34.33 -27.05 -11.95
C TYR A 182 32.96 -26.89 -12.67
N PRO A 183 32.84 -27.21 -13.97
CA PRO A 183 31.65 -26.96 -14.78
C PRO A 183 30.44 -27.86 -14.47
N LYS A 184 30.48 -28.64 -13.37
CA LYS A 184 29.32 -29.42 -12.95
C LYS A 184 28.28 -28.47 -12.35
N ASN A 185 27.16 -28.32 -13.05
CA ASN A 185 25.91 -27.65 -12.62
C ASN A 185 25.84 -26.13 -12.78
N GLN A 186 26.35 -25.56 -13.88
CA GLN A 186 26.16 -24.13 -14.20
C GLN A 186 24.68 -23.70 -14.18
N GLN A 187 23.79 -24.52 -14.73
CA GLN A 187 22.34 -24.26 -14.74
C GLN A 187 21.74 -24.20 -13.33
N LEU A 188 22.14 -25.13 -12.45
CA LEU A 188 21.69 -25.15 -11.08
C LEU A 188 22.16 -23.90 -10.32
N ARG A 189 23.41 -23.49 -10.51
CA ARG A 189 23.92 -22.23 -9.93
C ARG A 189 23.14 -21.01 -10.41
N ALA A 190 22.80 -20.96 -11.70
CA ALA A 190 21.98 -19.88 -12.24
C ALA A 190 20.58 -19.83 -11.60
N TYR A 191 19.95 -20.99 -11.36
CA TYR A 191 18.67 -21.04 -10.64
C TYR A 191 18.81 -20.56 -9.20
N HIS A 192 19.81 -21.03 -8.45
CA HIS A 192 20.05 -20.56 -7.08
C HIS A 192 20.31 -19.06 -7.03
N GLN A 193 21.16 -18.54 -7.91
CA GLN A 193 21.46 -17.12 -7.96
C GLN A 193 20.22 -16.26 -8.29
N LYS A 194 19.33 -16.76 -9.18
CA LYS A 194 18.04 -16.13 -9.46
C LYS A 194 17.11 -16.19 -8.24
N ILE A 195 17.05 -17.33 -7.55
CA ILE A 195 16.24 -17.48 -6.33
C ILE A 195 16.71 -16.49 -5.27
N ASP A 196 18.01 -16.42 -5.00
CA ASP A 196 18.59 -15.53 -3.98
C ASP A 196 18.30 -14.06 -4.31
N THR A 197 18.51 -13.66 -5.57
CA THR A 197 18.17 -12.30 -6.05
C THR A 197 16.69 -11.98 -5.83
N ASN A 198 15.80 -12.89 -6.23
CA ASN A 198 14.36 -12.71 -6.04
C ASN A 198 14.00 -12.62 -4.55
N LEU A 199 14.64 -13.40 -3.67
CA LEU A 199 14.39 -13.38 -2.23
C LEU A 199 14.85 -12.06 -1.58
N ASP A 200 15.98 -11.51 -2.00
CA ASP A 200 16.48 -10.21 -1.55
C ASP A 200 15.53 -9.08 -1.96
N GLU A 201 15.04 -9.12 -3.20
CA GLU A 201 14.05 -8.16 -3.70
C GLU A 201 12.70 -8.31 -2.99
N MET A 202 12.26 -9.55 -2.73
CA MET A 202 11.06 -9.81 -1.92
C MET A 202 11.22 -9.26 -0.51
N SER A 203 12.36 -9.48 0.16
CA SER A 203 12.63 -8.96 1.50
C SER A 203 12.55 -7.43 1.55
N SER A 204 13.16 -6.77 0.57
CA SER A 204 13.11 -5.32 0.40
C SER A 204 11.69 -4.83 0.13
N GLY A 205 10.95 -5.54 -0.72
CA GLY A 205 9.56 -5.23 -1.05
C GLY A 205 8.59 -5.41 0.12
N LEU A 206 8.75 -6.47 0.91
CA LEU A 206 7.97 -6.69 2.13
C LEU A 206 8.23 -5.59 3.16
N SER A 207 9.47 -5.10 3.24
CA SER A 207 9.82 -3.96 4.09
C SER A 207 9.09 -2.68 3.65
N ARG A 208 9.00 -2.41 2.35
CA ARG A 208 8.23 -1.27 1.81
C ARG A 208 6.73 -1.42 2.06
N LEU A 209 6.17 -2.61 1.79
CA LEU A 209 4.77 -2.92 2.10
C LEU A 209 4.45 -2.73 3.58
N LYS A 210 5.35 -3.14 4.48
CA LYS A 210 5.21 -2.89 5.91
C LYS A 210 5.18 -1.40 6.23
N SER A 211 6.08 -0.61 5.64
CA SER A 211 6.11 0.84 5.84
C SER A 211 4.81 1.49 5.35
N LEU A 212 4.28 1.08 4.18
CA LEU A 212 2.98 1.51 3.68
C LEU A 212 1.87 1.14 4.67
N ALA A 213 1.80 -0.13 5.11
CA ALA A 213 0.78 -0.60 6.03
C ALA A 213 0.78 0.17 7.36
N LEU A 214 1.95 0.46 7.93
CA LEU A 214 2.07 1.27 9.15
C LEU A 214 1.66 2.72 8.93
N GLY A 215 2.05 3.31 7.79
CA GLY A 215 1.63 4.67 7.43
C GLY A 215 0.12 4.78 7.22
N LEU A 216 -0.48 3.81 6.51
CA LEU A 216 -1.92 3.71 6.31
C LEU A 216 -2.66 3.58 7.64
N GLN A 217 -2.17 2.74 8.55
CA GLN A 217 -2.77 2.58 9.88
C GLN A 217 -2.78 3.90 10.66
N THR A 218 -1.66 4.63 10.69
CA THR A 218 -1.58 5.92 11.38
C THR A 218 -2.51 6.97 10.75
N GLU A 219 -2.60 7.03 9.42
CA GLU A 219 -3.51 7.96 8.73
C GLU A 219 -4.98 7.63 9.02
N ILE A 220 -5.35 6.35 9.10
CA ILE A 220 -6.71 5.92 9.48
C ILE A 220 -7.02 6.34 10.92
N GLU A 221 -6.11 6.12 11.87
CA GLU A 221 -6.29 6.53 13.27
C GLU A 221 -6.49 8.05 13.39
N GLU A 222 -5.70 8.85 12.66
CA GLU A 222 -5.87 10.31 12.63
C GLU A 222 -7.20 10.75 12.01
N GLN A 223 -7.65 10.07 10.96
CA GLN A 223 -8.94 10.35 10.32
C GLN A 223 -10.13 9.94 11.20
N ASP A 224 -10.03 8.84 11.96
CA ASP A 224 -11.05 8.41 12.92
C ASP A 224 -11.24 9.47 14.02
N ASP A 225 -10.14 9.96 14.59
CA ASP A 225 -10.14 11.07 15.54
C ASP A 225 -10.76 12.36 14.97
N MET A 226 -10.51 12.65 13.68
CA MET A 226 -11.13 13.79 12.99
C MET A 226 -12.63 13.59 12.80
N LEU A 227 -13.07 12.41 12.40
CA LEU A 227 -14.49 12.05 12.24
C LEU A 227 -15.26 12.18 13.54
N ASP A 228 -14.69 11.72 14.66
CA ASP A 228 -15.29 11.84 15.98
C ASP A 228 -15.50 13.30 16.41
N ARG A 229 -14.50 14.15 16.18
CA ARG A 229 -14.61 15.59 16.47
C ARG A 229 -15.62 16.26 15.55
N LEU A 230 -15.56 15.96 14.25
CA LEU A 230 -16.47 16.52 13.25
C LEU A 230 -17.91 16.17 13.57
N THR A 231 -18.19 14.92 13.93
CA THR A 231 -19.53 14.44 14.30
C THR A 231 -20.09 15.26 15.46
N LYS A 232 -19.33 15.42 16.56
CA LYS A 232 -19.75 16.22 17.72
C LYS A 232 -20.00 17.69 17.36
N LYS A 233 -19.16 18.27 16.51
CA LYS A 233 -19.31 19.65 16.02
C LYS A 233 -20.57 19.81 15.17
N VAL A 234 -20.83 18.88 14.25
CA VAL A 234 -22.02 18.88 13.39
C VAL A 234 -23.30 18.72 14.20
N GLU A 235 -23.34 17.82 15.18
CA GLU A 235 -24.49 17.66 16.09
C GLU A 235 -24.79 18.94 16.87
N THR A 236 -23.75 19.59 17.41
CA THR A 236 -23.89 20.86 18.12
C THR A 236 -24.38 21.97 17.17
N LEU A 237 -23.83 22.02 15.96
CA LEU A 237 -24.23 22.97 14.93
C LEU A 237 -25.71 22.79 14.57
N ASP A 238 -26.18 21.57 14.33
CA ASP A 238 -27.57 21.27 14.00
C ASP A 238 -28.54 21.74 15.10
N VAL A 239 -28.22 21.48 16.37
CA VAL A 239 -29.00 21.98 17.50
C VAL A 239 -29.04 23.51 17.53
N ASN A 240 -27.90 24.17 17.28
CA ASN A 240 -27.81 25.62 17.23
C ASN A 240 -28.64 26.19 16.07
N ILE A 241 -28.56 25.62 14.87
CA ILE A 241 -29.36 26.01 13.70
C ILE A 241 -30.85 25.92 14.03
N LYS A 242 -31.31 24.78 14.57
CA LYS A 242 -32.73 24.59 14.95
C LYS A 242 -33.21 25.62 15.96
N ASN A 243 -32.37 25.95 16.94
CA ASN A 243 -32.71 26.97 17.94
C ASN A 243 -32.76 28.38 17.35
N THR A 244 -31.83 28.71 16.46
CA THR A 244 -31.83 29.99 15.74
C THR A 244 -33.03 30.11 14.80
N ASP A 245 -33.36 29.07 14.03
CA ASP A 245 -34.55 29.03 13.15
C ASP A 245 -35.84 29.30 13.94
N ARG A 246 -36.03 28.64 15.09
CA ARG A 246 -37.18 28.92 15.97
C ARG A 246 -37.25 30.38 16.41
N LYS A 247 -36.11 31.00 16.76
CA LYS A 247 -36.07 32.40 17.18
C LYS A 247 -36.37 33.36 16.04
N VAL A 248 -35.91 33.05 14.82
CA VAL A 248 -36.22 33.83 13.61
C VAL A 248 -37.71 33.77 13.30
N ARG A 249 -38.35 32.59 13.40
CA ARG A 249 -39.80 32.45 13.22
C ARG A 249 -40.65 33.18 14.26
N GLN A 250 -40.05 33.54 15.40
CA GLN A 250 -40.69 34.30 16.48
C GLN A 250 -40.38 35.81 16.44
N LEU A 251 -39.55 36.27 15.49
CA LEU A 251 -39.40 37.69 15.16
C LEU A 251 -40.62 38.15 14.36
#